data_AF-A0A937AGY1-F1
#
_entry.id   AF-A0A937AGY1-F1
#
_cell.length_a   1.000
_cell.length_b   1.000
_cell.length_c   1.000
_cell.angle_alpha   90.00
_cell.angle_beta   90.00
_cell.angle_gamma   90.00
#
_symmetry.space_group_name_H-M   'P 1'
#
loop_
_entity.id
_entity.type
_entity.pdbx_description
1 polymer ?
#
loop_
_entity_poly.entity_id
_entity_poly.type
_entity_poly.pdbx_seq_one_letter_code
_entity_poly.pdbx_strand_id
1 'polypeptide(L)'
;MKNRPKGVTYMHASLAVVGIAACTAGLLKLLPTASASNASAIQPRRIAPMKGTDVAALLMRCGIDGESLAAAGATEQQAARVFADARTFLSSRHETFVNADLDYASKNRELNTAEQAVRSGVATPAQRDGLVALRASVAGLKSTRDQIISAGFTAAAASLNEQQRQLISTLHTNRGREVPIEYRASARSEADWVSLRDALSNARQQAQVGNSASPEAAATIQRLAEDSGGLVSTIRSRIDSKSLNLKRVLTQLASQ
;
A
#
# COMPACT_ATOMS: atom_id res chain seq x y z
N MET A 1 -41.54 -41.34 -9.23
CA MET A 1 -41.31 -41.24 -7.77
C MET A 1 -40.27 -40.15 -7.53
N LYS A 2 -40.65 -39.08 -6.85
CA LYS A 2 -39.87 -37.85 -6.64
C LYS A 2 -39.08 -37.96 -5.32
N ASN A 3 -37.75 -38.04 -5.38
CA ASN A 3 -36.90 -37.92 -4.19
C ASN A 3 -36.40 -36.48 -4.06
N ARG A 4 -36.92 -35.76 -3.07
CA ARG A 4 -36.38 -34.47 -2.61
C ARG A 4 -35.38 -34.73 -1.47
N PRO A 5 -34.11 -34.31 -1.58
CA PRO A 5 -33.21 -34.32 -0.43
C PRO A 5 -33.62 -33.23 0.57
N LYS A 6 -33.67 -33.63 1.84
CA LYS A 6 -34.00 -32.81 3.01
C LYS A 6 -32.88 -31.80 3.29
N GLY A 7 -33.27 -30.60 3.66
CA GLY A 7 -32.38 -29.47 3.95
C GLY A 7 -31.42 -29.75 5.11
N VAL A 8 -30.18 -29.31 4.93
CA VAL A 8 -29.16 -29.24 5.98
C VAL A 8 -29.16 -27.80 6.50
N THR A 9 -29.72 -27.63 7.69
CA THR A 9 -29.72 -26.38 8.45
C THR A 9 -28.33 -26.19 9.05
N TYR A 10 -27.57 -25.20 8.56
CA TYR A 10 -26.29 -24.84 9.17
C TYR A 10 -26.56 -23.98 10.42
N MET A 11 -26.30 -24.56 11.60
CA MET A 11 -26.23 -23.82 12.85
C MET A 11 -25.05 -22.84 12.81
N HIS A 12 -25.35 -21.55 12.92
CA HIS A 12 -24.36 -20.51 13.20
C HIS A 12 -23.80 -20.72 14.61
N ALA A 13 -22.62 -21.35 14.71
CA ALA A 13 -21.84 -21.36 15.92
C ALA A 13 -21.21 -19.97 16.14
N SER A 14 -21.80 -19.20 17.04
CA SER A 14 -21.25 -17.95 17.57
C SER A 14 -19.95 -18.24 18.32
N LEU A 15 -18.81 -17.99 17.67
CA LEU A 15 -17.50 -18.08 18.31
C LEU A 15 -17.26 -16.81 19.14
N ALA A 16 -17.49 -16.92 20.45
CA ALA A 16 -17.08 -15.92 21.43
C ALA A 16 -15.54 -15.92 21.51
N VAL A 17 -14.90 -14.84 21.06
CA VAL A 17 -13.45 -14.66 21.25
C VAL A 17 -13.19 -14.19 22.67
N VAL A 18 -12.47 -15.07 23.35
CA VAL A 18 -11.95 -15.05 24.70
C VAL A 18 -10.98 -13.88 24.96
N GLY A 19 -11.21 -13.23 26.10
CA GLY A 19 -10.27 -12.54 26.98
C GLY A 19 -8.86 -12.20 26.50
N ILE A 20 -8.60 -10.91 26.31
CA ILE A 20 -7.25 -10.36 26.43
C ILE A 20 -6.98 -10.14 27.93
N ALA A 21 -6.29 -11.10 28.53
CA ALA A 21 -5.57 -10.89 29.77
C ALA A 21 -4.30 -10.08 29.44
N ALA A 22 -4.25 -8.81 29.87
CA ALA A 22 -3.01 -8.06 29.90
C ALA A 22 -2.53 -7.97 31.35
N CYS A 23 -1.45 -8.70 31.63
CA CYS A 23 -0.72 -8.75 32.87
C CYS A 23 -0.27 -7.36 33.31
N THR A 24 -0.90 -6.87 34.37
CA THR A 24 -0.38 -5.83 35.25
C THR A 24 0.58 -6.48 36.26
N ALA A 25 1.89 -6.43 36.05
CA ALA A 25 2.91 -6.50 37.12
C ALA A 25 4.33 -6.39 36.53
N GLY A 26 5.04 -5.33 36.87
CA GLY A 26 6.45 -5.17 36.49
C GLY A 26 6.92 -3.72 36.38
N LEU A 27 6.45 -2.83 37.25
CA LEU A 27 6.90 -1.44 37.31
C LEU A 27 8.28 -1.35 37.98
N LEU A 28 9.34 -1.80 37.29
CA LEU A 28 10.71 -1.50 37.69
C LEU A 28 11.00 -0.04 37.32
N LYS A 29 11.04 0.82 38.34
CA LYS A 29 11.40 2.25 38.23
C LYS A 29 12.86 2.40 37.82
N LEU A 30 13.14 2.27 36.52
CA LEU A 30 14.31 2.89 35.91
C LEU A 30 14.03 4.38 35.84
N LEU A 31 14.64 5.13 36.76
CA LEU A 31 14.65 6.58 36.74
C LEU A 31 15.14 7.04 35.35
N PRO A 32 14.35 7.84 34.61
CA PRO A 32 14.86 8.45 33.40
C PRO A 32 16.00 9.38 33.82
N THR A 33 17.24 9.05 33.45
CA THR A 33 18.30 10.05 33.38
C THR A 33 17.83 11.08 32.37
N ALA A 34 17.26 12.17 32.88
CA ALA A 34 16.91 13.35 32.12
C ALA A 34 18.20 13.83 31.45
N SER A 35 18.44 13.39 30.21
CA SER A 35 19.42 14.02 29.35
C SER A 35 18.92 15.44 29.18
N ALA A 36 19.67 16.38 29.76
CA ALA A 36 19.38 17.80 29.63
C ALA A 36 19.26 18.10 28.14
N SER A 37 18.03 18.28 27.68
CA SER A 37 17.74 18.83 26.38
C SER A 37 18.23 20.26 26.44
N ASN A 38 19.45 20.50 25.96
CA ASN A 38 19.94 21.83 25.67
C ASN A 38 18.85 22.50 24.86
N ALA A 39 18.17 23.48 25.47
CA ALA A 39 17.17 24.31 24.84
C ALA A 39 17.88 25.21 23.83
N SER A 40 18.36 24.62 22.74
CA SER A 40 18.78 25.36 21.57
C SER A 40 17.59 26.22 21.16
N ALA A 41 17.80 27.53 21.17
CA ALA A 41 16.82 28.53 20.77
C ALA A 41 16.07 28.02 19.53
N ILE A 42 14.74 27.90 19.66
CA ILE A 42 13.84 27.47 18.59
C ILE A 42 13.93 28.54 17.52
N GLN A 43 14.88 28.40 16.59
CA GLN A 43 14.88 29.21 15.39
C GLN A 43 13.63 28.83 14.61
N PRO A 44 12.81 29.80 14.16
CA PRO A 44 11.66 29.49 13.33
C PRO A 44 12.17 28.76 12.09
N ARG A 45 11.84 27.46 11.99
CA ARG A 45 12.22 26.62 10.86
C ARG A 45 11.58 27.24 9.62
N ARG A 46 12.40 27.79 8.71
CA ARG A 46 11.88 28.29 7.44
C ARG A 46 11.29 27.10 6.70
N ILE A 47 9.96 27.10 6.55
CA ILE A 47 9.26 26.06 5.80
C ILE A 47 9.67 26.21 4.35
N ALA A 48 10.37 25.20 3.81
CA ALA A 48 10.70 25.18 2.39
C ALA A 48 9.40 25.26 1.57
N PRO A 49 9.37 26.01 0.46
CA PRO A 49 8.20 26.06 -0.39
C PRO A 49 7.86 24.65 -0.89
N MET A 50 6.60 24.25 -0.72
CA MET A 50 6.07 22.98 -1.22
C MET A 50 6.25 22.90 -2.73
N LYS A 51 6.84 21.81 -3.22
CA LYS A 51 7.05 21.58 -4.65
C LYS A 51 5.94 20.69 -5.20
N GLY A 52 5.60 20.83 -6.48
CA GLY A 52 4.67 19.91 -7.17
C GLY A 52 5.13 18.45 -7.10
N THR A 53 6.44 18.21 -7.01
CA THR A 53 7.05 16.89 -6.80
C THR A 53 6.65 16.25 -5.47
N ASP A 54 6.39 17.04 -4.43
CA ASP A 54 5.98 16.52 -3.11
C ASP A 54 4.54 16.01 -3.15
N VAL A 55 3.67 16.70 -3.90
CA VAL A 55 2.30 16.27 -4.17
C VAL A 55 2.31 14.95 -4.95
N ALA A 56 3.12 14.86 -6.01
CA ALA A 56 3.29 13.64 -6.77
C ALA A 56 3.84 12.48 -5.91
N ALA A 57 4.80 12.75 -5.03
CA ALA A 57 5.34 11.77 -4.10
C ALA A 57 4.28 11.25 -3.11
N LEU A 58 3.43 12.13 -2.57
CA LEU A 58 2.30 11.73 -1.73
C LEU A 58 1.33 10.82 -2.51
N LEU A 59 0.90 11.25 -3.70
CA LEU A 59 -0.03 10.49 -4.54
C LEU A 59 0.50 9.08 -4.87
N MET A 60 1.77 8.96 -5.25
CA MET A 60 2.41 7.66 -5.48
C MET A 60 2.45 6.79 -4.22
N ARG A 61 2.73 7.37 -3.04
CA ARG A 61 2.73 6.64 -1.76
C ARG A 61 1.33 6.16 -1.38
N CYS A 62 0.30 6.92 -1.73
CA CYS A 62 -1.11 6.56 -1.58
C CYS A 62 -1.61 5.55 -2.64
N GLY A 63 -0.80 5.18 -3.64
CA GLY A 63 -1.21 4.32 -4.74
C GLY A 63 -2.12 4.99 -5.78
N ILE A 64 -2.14 6.32 -5.78
CA ILE A 64 -2.88 7.12 -6.75
C ILE A 64 -1.91 7.51 -7.86
N ASP A 65 -1.95 6.78 -8.96
CA ASP A 65 -1.18 7.07 -10.18
C ASP A 65 -2.14 7.11 -11.38
N GLY A 66 -1.59 7.43 -12.57
CA GLY A 66 -2.41 7.53 -13.78
C GLY A 66 -3.09 6.21 -14.16
N GLU A 67 -2.47 5.07 -13.87
CA GLU A 67 -3.01 3.74 -14.18
C GLU A 67 -4.11 3.34 -13.19
N SER A 68 -3.96 3.62 -11.89
CA SER A 68 -4.96 3.32 -10.87
C SER A 68 -6.19 4.23 -11.03
N LEU A 69 -6.01 5.49 -11.39
CA LEU A 69 -7.11 6.39 -11.81
C LEU A 69 -7.79 5.91 -13.09
N ALA A 70 -7.04 5.47 -14.10
CA ALA A 70 -7.62 4.92 -15.34
C ALA A 70 -8.43 3.64 -15.05
N ALA A 71 -7.87 2.71 -14.27
CA ALA A 71 -8.55 1.48 -13.85
C ALA A 71 -9.87 1.80 -13.12
N ALA A 72 -9.83 2.77 -12.20
CA ALA A 72 -11.01 3.29 -11.50
C ALA A 72 -12.01 4.00 -12.43
N GLY A 73 -11.64 4.28 -13.68
CA GLY A 73 -12.49 4.97 -14.65
C GLY A 73 -12.58 6.47 -14.39
N ALA A 74 -11.62 7.06 -13.68
CA ALA A 74 -11.58 8.48 -13.42
C ALA A 74 -11.42 9.30 -14.71
N THR A 75 -11.93 10.53 -14.70
CA THR A 75 -11.74 11.49 -15.79
C THR A 75 -10.51 12.38 -15.53
N GLU A 76 -10.07 13.12 -16.57
CA GLU A 76 -8.98 14.10 -16.44
C GLU A 76 -9.33 15.21 -15.43
N GLN A 77 -10.59 15.65 -15.41
CA GLN A 77 -11.07 16.63 -14.42
C GLN A 77 -11.02 16.08 -13.00
N GLN A 78 -11.37 14.80 -12.80
CA GLN A 78 -11.23 14.15 -11.50
C GLN A 78 -9.76 14.02 -11.10
N ALA A 79 -8.85 13.67 -12.02
CA ALA A 79 -7.42 13.59 -11.73
C ALA A 79 -6.84 14.96 -11.32
N ALA A 80 -7.26 16.05 -11.97
CA ALA A 80 -6.87 17.40 -11.58
C ALA A 80 -7.38 17.78 -10.18
N ARG A 81 -8.62 17.40 -9.83
CA ARG A 81 -9.18 17.60 -8.49
C ARG A 81 -8.43 16.80 -7.43
N VAL A 82 -8.16 15.52 -7.68
CA VAL A 82 -7.35 14.67 -6.80
C VAL A 82 -5.99 15.29 -6.50
N PHE A 83 -5.32 15.86 -7.51
CA PHE A 83 -4.06 16.58 -7.32
C PHE A 83 -4.24 17.85 -6.48
N ALA A 84 -5.28 18.65 -6.73
CA ALA A 84 -5.58 19.85 -5.96
C ALA A 84 -5.94 19.54 -4.49
N ASP A 85 -6.69 18.46 -4.27
CA ASP A 85 -7.06 17.96 -2.93
C ASP A 85 -5.81 17.51 -2.16
N ALA A 86 -4.91 16.76 -2.82
CA ALA A 86 -3.62 16.36 -2.24
C ALA A 86 -2.71 17.56 -1.93
N ARG A 87 -2.69 18.56 -2.82
CA ARG A 87 -1.96 19.83 -2.59
C ARG A 87 -2.50 20.59 -1.38
N THR A 88 -3.82 20.61 -1.22
CA THR A 88 -4.51 21.23 -0.07
C THR A 88 -4.21 20.49 1.23
N PHE A 89 -4.13 19.16 1.18
CA PHE A 89 -3.68 18.38 2.34
C PHE A 89 -2.25 18.74 2.74
N LEU A 90 -1.33 18.78 1.77
CA LEU A 90 0.07 19.08 2.05
C LEU A 90 0.29 20.53 2.48
N SER A 91 -0.48 21.51 2.03
CA SER A 91 -0.29 22.90 2.49
C SER A 91 -0.39 23.05 4.02
N SER A 92 -1.13 22.18 4.70
CA SER A 92 -1.26 22.14 6.16
C SER A 92 -0.38 21.10 6.86
N ARG A 93 0.17 20.12 6.14
CA ARG A 93 0.88 18.94 6.71
C ARG A 93 2.21 18.60 6.04
N HIS A 94 2.74 19.49 5.21
CA HIS A 94 3.94 19.23 4.41
C HIS A 94 5.13 18.78 5.26
N GLU A 95 5.44 19.52 6.33
CA GLU A 95 6.56 19.20 7.21
C GLU A 95 6.37 17.85 7.92
N THR A 96 5.16 17.57 8.41
CA THR A 96 4.83 16.30 9.07
C THR A 96 5.01 15.11 8.12
N PHE A 97 4.58 15.25 6.86
CA PHE A 97 4.78 14.24 5.82
C PHE A 97 6.26 14.00 5.51
N VAL A 98 7.02 15.08 5.27
CA VAL A 98 8.45 15.00 4.95
C VAL A 98 9.25 14.41 6.10
N ASN A 99 9.02 14.86 7.34
CA ASN A 99 9.72 14.35 8.51
C ASN A 99 9.41 12.86 8.74
N ALA A 100 8.13 12.44 8.69
CA ALA A 100 7.78 11.04 8.88
C ALA A 100 8.44 10.10 7.86
N ASP A 101 8.58 10.56 6.62
CA ASP A 101 9.27 9.80 5.57
C ASP A 101 10.78 9.74 5.78
N LEU A 102 11.42 10.85 6.15
CA LEU A 102 12.85 10.91 6.43
C LEU A 102 13.22 10.09 7.66
N ASP A 103 12.44 10.20 8.73
CA ASP A 103 12.65 9.49 9.99
C ASP A 103 12.54 7.98 9.77
N TYR A 104 11.48 7.52 9.10
CA TYR A 104 11.31 6.11 8.76
C TYR A 104 12.47 5.61 7.87
N ALA A 105 12.83 6.33 6.82
CA ALA A 105 13.91 5.93 5.91
C ALA A 105 15.27 5.88 6.62
N SER A 106 15.57 6.85 7.48
CA SER A 106 16.80 6.87 8.28
C SER A 106 16.84 5.68 9.23
N LYS A 107 15.79 5.48 10.03
CA LYS A 107 15.76 4.43 11.04
C LYS A 107 15.74 3.02 10.45
N ASN A 108 15.10 2.85 9.29
CA ASN A 108 15.09 1.59 8.56
C ASN A 108 16.50 1.24 8.02
N ARG A 109 17.30 2.22 7.59
CA ARG A 109 18.71 1.98 7.19
C ARG A 109 19.57 1.57 8.37
N GLU A 110 19.38 2.20 9.54
CA GLU A 110 20.05 1.80 10.78
C GLU A 110 19.69 0.35 11.15
N LEU A 111 18.41 -0.02 11.08
CA LEU A 111 17.94 -1.38 11.34
C LEU A 111 18.59 -2.39 10.38
N ASN A 112 18.56 -2.14 9.07
CA ASN A 112 19.16 -3.03 8.08
C ASN A 112 20.66 -3.25 8.33
N THR A 113 21.38 -2.19 8.70
CA THR A 113 22.81 -2.25 9.03
C THR A 113 23.04 -3.10 10.27
N ALA A 114 22.25 -2.89 11.33
CA ALA A 114 22.33 -3.68 12.56
C ALA A 114 22.00 -5.16 12.32
N GLU A 115 20.95 -5.46 11.55
CA GLU A 115 20.59 -6.85 11.20
C GLU A 115 21.65 -7.53 10.34
N GLN A 116 22.31 -6.80 9.45
CA GLN A 116 23.44 -7.32 8.68
C GLN A 116 24.66 -7.60 9.57
N ALA A 117 25.00 -6.71 10.51
CA ALA A 117 26.08 -6.92 11.47
C ALA A 117 25.85 -8.16 12.36
N VAL A 118 24.59 -8.38 12.78
CA VAL A 118 24.21 -9.58 13.54
C VAL A 118 24.33 -10.84 12.69
N ARG A 119 23.80 -10.83 11.46
CA ARG A 119 23.88 -11.99 10.54
C ARG A 119 25.32 -12.35 10.15
N SER A 120 26.20 -11.37 10.05
CA SER A 120 27.62 -11.57 9.73
C SER A 120 28.50 -11.88 10.94
N GLY A 121 27.94 -11.89 12.16
CA GLY A 121 28.68 -12.20 13.38
C GLY A 121 29.61 -11.09 13.90
N VAL A 122 29.64 -9.92 13.26
CA VAL A 122 30.49 -8.79 13.66
C VAL A 122 29.83 -7.86 14.69
N ALA A 123 28.56 -8.10 15.03
CA ALA A 123 27.84 -7.28 16.00
C ALA A 123 28.37 -7.44 17.43
N THR A 124 28.59 -6.30 18.11
CA THR A 124 28.92 -6.25 19.53
C THR A 124 27.73 -6.72 20.39
N PRO A 125 27.96 -7.17 21.65
CA PRO A 125 26.86 -7.52 22.56
C PRO A 125 25.82 -6.38 22.70
N ALA A 126 26.27 -5.14 22.89
CA ALA A 126 25.40 -3.97 23.00
C ALA A 126 24.54 -3.74 21.73
N GLN A 127 25.06 -4.03 20.54
CA GLN A 127 24.30 -3.93 19.29
C GLN A 127 23.22 -5.01 19.18
N ARG A 128 23.48 -6.22 19.68
CA ARG A 128 22.48 -7.31 19.72
C ARG A 128 21.36 -6.98 20.69
N ASP A 129 21.72 -6.50 21.87
CA ASP A 129 20.75 -6.11 22.91
C ASP A 129 19.88 -4.93 22.43
N GLY A 130 20.47 -3.97 21.70
CA GLY A 130 19.76 -2.83 21.13
C GLY A 130 18.84 -3.16 19.93
N LEU A 131 18.97 -4.34 19.30
CA LEU A 131 18.23 -4.67 18.08
C LEU A 131 16.71 -4.72 18.28
N VAL A 132 16.26 -5.22 19.44
CA VAL A 132 14.82 -5.29 19.77
C VAL A 132 14.23 -3.89 19.88
N ALA A 133 14.91 -2.96 20.56
CA ALA A 133 14.48 -1.57 20.67
C ALA A 133 14.48 -0.86 19.31
N LEU A 134 15.48 -1.13 18.46
CA LEU A 134 15.56 -0.58 17.11
C LEU A 134 14.41 -1.05 16.22
N ARG A 135 14.06 -2.34 16.26
CA ARG A 135 12.89 -2.89 15.55
C ARG A 135 11.58 -2.25 16.00
N ALA A 136 11.38 -2.10 17.31
CA ALA A 136 10.20 -1.43 17.86
C ALA A 136 10.12 0.04 17.40
N SER A 137 11.25 0.76 17.36
CA SER A 137 11.33 2.13 16.87
C SER A 137 10.96 2.23 15.38
N VAL A 138 11.48 1.35 14.52
CA VAL A 138 11.11 1.31 13.09
C VAL A 138 9.63 1.00 12.90
N ALA A 139 9.07 0.07 13.69
CA ALA A 139 7.63 -0.25 13.64
C ALA A 139 6.76 0.96 14.03
N GLY A 140 7.16 1.70 15.07
CA GLY A 140 6.48 2.94 15.48
C GLY A 140 6.50 4.01 14.39
N LEU A 141 7.68 4.29 13.81
CA LEU A 141 7.83 5.26 12.72
C LEU A 141 7.06 4.84 11.45
N LYS A 142 7.06 3.53 11.15
CA LYS A 142 6.26 2.98 10.05
C LYS A 142 4.77 3.25 10.27
N SER A 143 4.26 3.00 11.47
CA SER A 143 2.86 3.25 11.83
C SER A 143 2.48 4.73 11.66
N THR A 144 3.31 5.66 12.18
CA THR A 144 3.10 7.10 12.01
C THR A 144 3.09 7.51 10.53
N ARG A 145 4.04 7.00 9.75
CA ARG A 145 4.10 7.24 8.31
C ARG A 145 2.85 6.72 7.60
N ASP A 146 2.41 5.51 7.90
CA ASP A 146 1.24 4.89 7.28
C ASP A 146 -0.05 5.65 7.64
N GLN A 147 -0.18 6.18 8.86
CA GLN A 147 -1.30 7.05 9.25
C GLN A 147 -1.35 8.35 8.43
N ILE A 148 -0.20 8.98 8.18
CA ILE A 148 -0.12 10.19 7.36
C ILE A 148 -0.47 9.88 5.90
N ILE A 149 0.04 8.77 5.35
CA ILE A 149 -0.28 8.32 3.99
C ILE A 149 -1.79 8.01 3.89
N SER A 150 -2.37 7.32 4.87
CA SER A 150 -3.80 7.04 4.90
C SER A 150 -4.64 8.31 4.95
N ALA A 151 -4.26 9.29 5.77
CA ALA A 151 -4.94 10.59 5.82
C ALA A 151 -4.79 11.35 4.49
N GLY A 152 -3.63 11.26 3.86
CA GLY A 152 -3.35 11.83 2.54
C GLY A 152 -4.20 11.19 1.45
N PHE A 153 -4.36 9.86 1.46
CA PHE A 153 -5.26 9.14 0.55
C PHE A 153 -6.71 9.61 0.73
N THR A 154 -7.21 9.65 1.96
CA THR A 154 -8.58 10.11 2.26
C THR A 154 -8.82 11.52 1.74
N ALA A 155 -7.86 12.44 1.94
CA ALA A 155 -7.96 13.81 1.45
C ALA A 155 -7.90 13.86 -0.09
N ALA A 156 -6.89 13.24 -0.70
CA ALA A 156 -6.69 13.25 -2.15
C ALA A 156 -7.84 12.59 -2.92
N ALA A 157 -8.47 11.55 -2.36
CA ALA A 157 -9.54 10.80 -2.98
C ALA A 157 -10.95 11.34 -2.66
N ALA A 158 -11.06 12.48 -1.96
CA ALA A 158 -12.34 13.04 -1.53
C ALA A 158 -13.29 13.36 -2.70
N SER A 159 -12.73 13.78 -3.84
CA SER A 159 -13.48 14.11 -5.06
C SER A 159 -13.87 12.89 -5.94
N LEU A 160 -13.41 11.69 -5.57
CA LEU A 160 -13.80 10.44 -6.24
C LEU A 160 -15.09 9.88 -5.63
N ASN A 161 -15.84 9.07 -6.38
CA ASN A 161 -16.97 8.34 -5.81
C ASN A 161 -16.50 7.12 -4.99
N GLU A 162 -17.40 6.52 -4.21
CA GLU A 162 -17.05 5.43 -3.30
C GLU A 162 -16.48 4.19 -4.03
N GLN A 163 -17.07 3.82 -5.17
CA GLN A 163 -16.58 2.68 -5.96
C GLN A 163 -15.17 2.91 -6.49
N GLN A 164 -14.88 4.13 -6.95
CA GLN A 164 -13.54 4.55 -7.39
C GLN A 164 -12.52 4.46 -6.26
N ARG A 165 -12.87 4.98 -5.07
CA ARG A 165 -12.02 4.91 -3.88
C ARG A 165 -11.71 3.47 -3.46
N GLN A 166 -12.73 2.63 -3.38
CA GLN A 166 -12.59 1.22 -3.02
C GLN A 166 -11.70 0.47 -4.01
N LEU A 167 -11.88 0.72 -5.32
CA LEU A 167 -11.06 0.09 -6.35
C LEU A 167 -9.60 0.53 -6.24
N ILE A 168 -9.30 1.83 -6.10
CA ILE A 168 -7.91 2.30 -5.93
C ILE A 168 -7.29 1.74 -4.65
N SER A 169 -8.04 1.70 -3.54
CA SER A 169 -7.58 1.10 -2.27
C SER A 169 -7.24 -0.39 -2.43
N THR A 170 -8.08 -1.13 -3.18
CA THR A 170 -7.84 -2.56 -3.50
C THR A 170 -6.59 -2.73 -4.36
N LEU A 171 -6.44 -1.92 -5.40
CA LEU A 171 -5.24 -1.90 -6.26
C LEU A 171 -3.98 -1.60 -5.46
N HIS A 172 -4.05 -0.63 -4.53
CA HIS A 172 -2.94 -0.26 -3.66
C HIS A 172 -2.55 -1.40 -2.71
N THR A 173 -3.54 -2.03 -2.07
CA THR A 173 -3.33 -3.17 -1.16
C THR A 173 -2.65 -4.33 -1.90
N ASN A 174 -3.03 -4.56 -3.16
CA ASN A 174 -2.50 -5.62 -4.00
C ASN A 174 -1.26 -5.22 -4.81
N ARG A 175 -0.67 -4.03 -4.61
CA ARG A 175 0.45 -3.52 -5.43
C ARG A 175 1.71 -4.38 -5.39
N GLY A 176 1.91 -5.14 -4.31
CA GLY A 176 3.05 -6.05 -4.14
C GLY A 176 2.91 -7.37 -4.90
N ARG A 177 1.77 -7.61 -5.57
CA ARG A 177 1.54 -8.81 -6.36
C ARG A 177 2.14 -8.63 -7.76
N GLU A 178 2.95 -9.60 -8.19
CA GLU A 178 3.62 -9.64 -9.50
C GLU A 178 2.66 -10.03 -10.64
N VAL A 179 1.50 -9.38 -10.72
CA VAL A 179 0.48 -9.60 -11.74
C VAL A 179 0.06 -8.27 -12.37
N PRO A 180 -0.46 -8.25 -13.60
CA PRO A 180 -0.99 -7.03 -14.21
C PRO A 180 -2.09 -6.38 -13.36
N ILE A 181 -2.21 -5.05 -13.45
CA ILE A 181 -3.08 -4.24 -12.57
C ILE A 181 -4.56 -4.61 -12.69
N GLU A 182 -5.02 -5.05 -13.85
CA GLU A 182 -6.39 -5.49 -14.09
C GLU A 182 -6.78 -6.71 -13.23
N TYR A 183 -5.81 -7.57 -12.90
CA TYR A 183 -6.05 -8.67 -11.97
C TYR A 183 -5.98 -8.20 -10.52
N ARG A 184 -5.25 -7.13 -10.18
CA ARG A 184 -5.15 -6.64 -8.79
C ARG A 184 -6.46 -6.06 -8.24
N ALA A 185 -7.46 -5.86 -9.10
CA ALA A 185 -8.73 -5.22 -8.76
C ALA A 185 -9.68 -6.04 -7.90
N SER A 186 -9.46 -7.35 -7.80
CA SER A 186 -10.29 -8.25 -6.99
C SER A 186 -9.50 -8.92 -5.88
N ALA A 187 -10.16 -9.12 -4.74
CA ALA A 187 -9.63 -9.89 -3.63
C ALA A 187 -9.55 -11.37 -4.03
N ARG A 188 -8.43 -12.02 -3.71
CA ARG A 188 -8.16 -13.44 -3.99
C ARG A 188 -7.41 -14.08 -2.84
N SER A 189 -7.52 -15.41 -2.75
CA SER A 189 -6.70 -16.20 -1.85
C SER A 189 -5.22 -16.18 -2.27
N GLU A 190 -4.30 -16.50 -1.36
CA GLU A 190 -2.88 -16.62 -1.70
C GLU A 190 -2.64 -17.70 -2.77
N ALA A 191 -3.36 -18.82 -2.68
CA ALA A 191 -3.27 -19.90 -3.65
C ALA A 191 -3.70 -19.45 -5.06
N ASP A 192 -4.75 -18.63 -5.17
CA ASP A 192 -5.19 -18.06 -6.45
C ASP A 192 -4.17 -17.05 -7.00
N TRP A 193 -3.53 -16.25 -6.13
CA TRP A 193 -2.47 -15.33 -6.55
C TRP A 193 -1.27 -16.07 -7.14
N VAL A 194 -0.82 -17.13 -6.47
CA VAL A 194 0.28 -17.99 -6.95
C VAL A 194 -0.11 -18.64 -8.28
N SER A 195 -1.28 -19.27 -8.35
CA SER A 195 -1.77 -19.94 -9.57
C SER A 195 -1.87 -18.97 -10.75
N LEU A 196 -2.37 -17.75 -10.51
CA LEU A 196 -2.45 -16.71 -11.53
C LEU A 196 -1.06 -16.27 -12.02
N ARG A 197 -0.13 -16.02 -11.09
CA ARG A 197 1.24 -15.60 -11.43
C ARG A 197 1.92 -16.67 -12.28
N ASP A 198 1.80 -17.93 -11.91
CA ASP A 198 2.45 -19.05 -12.59
C ASP A 198 1.82 -19.27 -13.98
N ALA A 199 0.49 -19.18 -14.10
CA ALA A 199 -0.21 -19.24 -15.38
C ALA A 199 0.17 -18.07 -16.32
N LEU A 200 0.26 -16.85 -15.80
CA LEU A 200 0.73 -15.68 -16.56
C LEU A 200 2.20 -15.78 -16.96
N SER A 201 3.04 -16.40 -16.12
CA SER A 201 4.43 -16.70 -16.44
C SER A 201 4.52 -17.69 -17.61
N ASN A 202 3.77 -18.79 -17.55
CA ASN A 202 3.67 -19.77 -18.64
C ASN A 202 3.20 -19.13 -19.94
N ALA A 203 2.14 -18.32 -19.91
CA ALA A 203 1.63 -17.62 -21.07
C ALA A 203 2.69 -16.71 -21.73
N ARG A 204 3.46 -15.97 -20.92
CA ARG A 204 4.56 -15.13 -21.43
C ARG A 204 5.68 -15.96 -22.06
N GLN A 205 6.08 -17.07 -21.43
CA GLN A 205 7.12 -17.96 -21.96
C GLN A 205 6.72 -18.61 -23.28
N GLN A 206 5.48 -19.08 -23.40
CA GLN A 206 4.97 -19.67 -24.64
C GLN A 206 4.89 -18.63 -25.77
N ALA A 207 4.44 -17.41 -25.46
CA ALA A 207 4.39 -16.33 -26.44
C ALA A 207 5.78 -15.98 -27.02
N GLN A 208 6.85 -16.07 -26.22
CA GLN A 208 8.22 -15.82 -26.68
C GLN A 208 8.71 -16.84 -27.71
N VAL A 209 8.17 -18.07 -27.70
CA VAL A 209 8.49 -19.13 -28.67
C VAL A 209 7.42 -19.27 -29.77
N GLY A 210 6.48 -18.32 -29.86
CA GLY A 210 5.42 -18.32 -30.87
C GLY A 210 4.28 -19.31 -30.60
N ASN A 211 4.20 -19.86 -29.39
CA ASN A 211 3.15 -20.78 -28.98
C ASN A 211 2.05 -20.07 -28.17
N SER A 212 0.86 -20.65 -28.19
CA SER A 212 -0.21 -20.29 -27.25
C SER A 212 0.13 -20.78 -25.83
N ALA A 213 -0.44 -20.12 -24.82
CA ALA A 213 -0.37 -20.59 -23.45
C ALA A 213 -0.88 -22.05 -23.35
N SER A 214 -0.31 -22.83 -22.42
CA SER A 214 -0.80 -24.19 -22.18
C SER A 214 -2.31 -24.18 -21.84
N PRO A 215 -3.08 -25.23 -22.20
CA PRO A 215 -4.52 -25.26 -21.94
C PRO A 215 -4.87 -25.05 -20.45
N GLU A 216 -4.04 -25.58 -19.55
CA GLU A 216 -4.21 -25.41 -18.10
C GLU A 216 -3.97 -23.97 -17.63
N ALA A 217 -2.90 -23.33 -18.13
CA ALA A 217 -2.64 -21.92 -17.83
C ALA A 217 -3.75 -21.01 -18.41
N ALA A 218 -4.19 -21.27 -19.63
CA ALA A 218 -5.28 -20.53 -20.27
C ALA A 218 -6.60 -20.68 -19.48
N ALA A 219 -6.94 -21.91 -19.07
CA ALA A 219 -8.12 -22.17 -18.24
C ALA A 219 -8.05 -21.48 -16.87
N THR A 220 -6.87 -21.45 -16.25
CA THR A 220 -6.66 -20.76 -14.96
C THR A 220 -6.83 -19.24 -15.08
N ILE A 221 -6.24 -18.63 -16.11
CA ILE A 221 -6.38 -17.20 -16.40
C ILE A 221 -7.84 -16.85 -16.67
N GLN A 222 -8.51 -17.64 -17.51
CA GLN A 222 -9.91 -17.43 -17.85
C GLN A 222 -10.81 -17.52 -16.62
N ARG A 223 -10.70 -18.61 -15.84
CA ARG A 223 -11.48 -18.80 -14.61
C ARG A 223 -11.32 -17.63 -13.66
N LEU A 224 -10.09 -17.19 -13.38
CA LEU A 224 -9.84 -16.09 -12.43
C LEU A 224 -10.24 -14.71 -12.96
N ALA A 225 -10.37 -14.55 -14.28
CA ALA A 225 -10.95 -13.37 -14.90
C ALA A 225 -12.49 -13.39 -14.81
N GLU A 226 -13.12 -14.54 -15.00
CA GLU A 226 -14.56 -14.76 -14.86
C GLU A 226 -15.03 -14.61 -13.40
N ASP A 227 -14.27 -15.15 -12.44
CA ASP A 227 -14.49 -14.99 -11.00
C ASP A 227 -14.49 -13.50 -10.57
N SER A 228 -13.88 -12.63 -11.38
CA SER A 228 -13.88 -11.17 -11.17
C SER A 228 -15.07 -10.46 -11.82
N GLY A 229 -16.08 -11.19 -12.33
CA GLY A 229 -17.32 -10.63 -12.86
C GLY A 229 -17.14 -9.68 -14.04
N GLY A 230 -16.11 -9.88 -14.87
CA GLY A 230 -15.80 -8.99 -16.01
C GLY A 230 -15.06 -7.69 -15.63
N LEU A 231 -14.63 -7.53 -14.38
CA LEU A 231 -13.81 -6.38 -13.97
C LEU A 231 -12.47 -6.32 -14.72
N VAL A 232 -11.85 -7.48 -14.98
CA VAL A 232 -10.55 -7.56 -15.65
C VAL A 232 -10.62 -6.95 -17.06
N SER A 233 -11.60 -7.33 -17.87
CA SER A 233 -11.76 -6.80 -19.24
C SER A 233 -12.14 -5.31 -19.23
N THR A 234 -13.02 -4.91 -18.30
CA THR A 234 -13.43 -3.50 -18.12
C THR A 234 -12.24 -2.62 -17.75
N ILE A 235 -11.41 -3.05 -16.80
CA ILE A 235 -10.24 -2.29 -16.34
C ILE A 235 -9.19 -2.19 -17.46
N ARG A 236 -8.93 -3.30 -18.16
CA ARG A 236 -8.01 -3.31 -19.30
C ARG A 236 -8.41 -2.27 -20.35
N SER A 237 -9.67 -2.29 -20.79
CA SER A 237 -10.21 -1.33 -21.76
C SER A 237 -10.06 0.13 -21.31
N ARG A 238 -10.25 0.41 -20.01
CA ARG A 238 -10.07 1.76 -19.46
C ARG A 238 -8.60 2.19 -19.41
N ILE A 239 -7.70 1.29 -19.05
CA ILE A 239 -6.26 1.57 -19.00
C ILE A 239 -5.75 1.89 -20.40
N ASP A 240 -6.09 1.05 -21.39
CA ASP A 240 -5.67 1.23 -22.77
C ASP A 240 -6.15 2.57 -23.35
N SER A 241 -7.35 3.01 -22.97
CA SER A 241 -7.95 4.25 -23.48
C SER A 241 -7.53 5.52 -22.72
N LYS A 242 -7.20 5.45 -21.42
CA LYS A 242 -7.07 6.66 -20.56
C LYS A 242 -5.74 6.83 -19.84
N SER A 243 -4.96 5.77 -19.60
CA SER A 243 -3.80 5.82 -18.70
C SER A 243 -2.76 6.86 -19.11
N LEU A 244 -2.45 6.98 -20.40
CA LEU A 244 -1.46 7.93 -20.93
C LEU A 244 -1.89 9.39 -20.70
N ASN A 245 -3.16 9.70 -20.94
CA ASN A 245 -3.69 11.06 -20.75
C ASN A 245 -3.69 11.44 -19.27
N LEU A 246 -4.14 10.56 -18.38
CA LEU A 246 -4.14 10.82 -16.94
C LEU A 246 -2.72 10.98 -16.39
N LYS A 247 -1.76 10.17 -16.86
CA LYS A 247 -0.35 10.32 -16.52
C LYS A 247 0.20 11.68 -16.96
N ARG A 248 -0.15 12.14 -18.17
CA ARG A 248 0.26 13.45 -18.69
C ARG A 248 -0.30 14.59 -17.83
N VAL A 249 -1.59 14.53 -17.48
CA VAL A 249 -2.24 15.54 -16.61
C VAL A 249 -1.53 15.63 -15.26
N LEU A 250 -1.29 14.50 -14.58
CA LEU A 250 -0.59 14.50 -13.28
C LEU A 250 0.84 15.02 -13.40
N THR A 251 1.56 14.67 -14.47
CA THR A 251 2.93 15.14 -14.72
C THR A 251 2.97 16.64 -14.97
N GLN A 252 2.03 17.17 -15.77
CA GLN A 252 1.93 18.60 -16.05
C GLN A 252 1.63 19.40 -14.77
N LEU A 253 0.72 18.91 -13.92
CA LEU A 253 0.39 19.55 -12.65
C LEU A 253 1.57 19.51 -11.66
N ALA A 254 2.36 18.44 -11.66
CA ALA A 254 3.56 18.34 -10.82
C ALA A 254 4.70 19.29 -11.23
N SER A 255 4.68 19.80 -12.46
CA SER A 255 5.67 20.75 -12.99
C SER A 255 5.35 22.22 -12.74
N GLN A 256 4.13 22.52 -12.28
CA GLN A 256 3.67 23.86 -11.90
C GLN A 256 3.99 24.17 -10.44
#